data_AF-A0A916ZEK4-F1
#
_entry.id   AF-A0A916ZEK4-F1
#
_cell.length_a   1.000
_cell.length_b   1.000
_cell.length_c   1.000
_cell.angle_alpha   90.00
_cell.angle_beta   90.00
_cell.angle_gamma   90.00
#
_symmetry.space_group_name_H-M   'P 1'
#
loop_
_entity.id
_entity.type
_entity.pdbx_description
1 polymer ?
#
loop_
_entity_poly.entity_id
_entity_poly.type
_entity_poly.pdbx_seq_one_letter_code
_entity_poly.pdbx_strand_id
1 'polypeptide(L)'
;MKGIKAKIGVLLACLMLVVPTLAGAQAQNVKGATQDLRAALGQLLGEHSVLAIIAMQKGYDASADFNEAANALSANTDDLTAAVASVYGDSAGTEFKTIWTSHIGYFVDYVKATAAKDEPARQKAIANLEEYRTKQAAFFANANPDNFKQDAIADGLKMHIHHLLDAFDAYVNKDYSAVYAGTRAAYKHMFETGDTLAAGIAAQYPTKFPSITSNQGASDLRSALGRLLGEHAVLAVLAMQKGHDSKPDFDAVSLSLSDNTADLTAAINNVYGSEAGEAFKPIWTSHIGYFVNYVKGTAAKSETDRATAVADLETYRMEQAKFFASANPDYFKENEIADGLNMHINHLLDSFNHYDQASYTAAYSDLRTAYKHMFTTADSLAGGIVAQNSDKFQVPGTTPDTGNGGSTGNGTDIDLGTKFDITTVSMKINSKNLTVNGKVTTMDSTPILQNGTTYIPARYWAQATGGTITFDKAAGTTTVTNGFNVSVYSTANPTKISLNGTAVTGTSIVVQDGRVYIPVRSISEFYGWKVGFNSMDQSINMSKQYEVE
;
A
#
# COMPACT_ATOMS: atom_id res chain seq x y z
N MET A 1 -17.40 44.81 -42.80
CA MET A 1 -17.11 45.80 -41.74
C MET A 1 -17.56 45.23 -40.41
N LYS A 2 -16.61 45.13 -39.44
CA LYS A 2 -16.72 45.29 -37.96
C LYS A 2 -18.02 44.80 -37.27
N GLY A 3 -18.04 44.01 -36.19
CA GLY A 3 -17.04 43.62 -35.20
C GLY A 3 -17.73 42.80 -34.08
N ILE A 4 -17.00 41.89 -33.41
CA ILE A 4 -16.52 42.03 -32.01
C ILE A 4 -17.36 41.24 -30.97
N LYS A 5 -16.74 40.13 -30.53
CA LYS A 5 -16.56 39.60 -29.15
C LYS A 5 -17.74 39.01 -28.33
N ALA A 6 -17.57 37.71 -28.06
CA ALA A 6 -17.46 37.04 -26.76
C ALA A 6 -18.65 37.01 -25.78
N LYS A 7 -19.02 35.78 -25.37
CA LYS A 7 -18.69 35.24 -24.03
C LYS A 7 -18.98 33.73 -23.95
N ILE A 8 -17.89 32.96 -23.94
CA ILE A 8 -17.76 31.68 -23.22
C ILE A 8 -17.79 32.04 -21.72
N GLY A 9 -18.52 31.27 -20.91
CA GLY A 9 -18.59 31.50 -19.48
C GLY A 9 -19.25 30.37 -18.71
N VAL A 10 -18.41 29.69 -17.92
CA VAL A 10 -18.71 28.99 -16.66
C VAL A 10 -19.24 27.56 -16.78
N LEU A 11 -18.31 26.61 -16.86
CA LEU A 11 -18.46 25.24 -16.33
C LEU A 11 -17.47 25.13 -15.16
N LEU A 12 -17.85 25.72 -14.02
CA LEU A 12 -17.09 25.70 -12.77
C LEU A 12 -18.09 25.70 -11.60
N ALA A 13 -18.84 24.61 -11.47
CA ALA A 13 -19.76 24.36 -10.36
C ALA A 13 -20.19 22.88 -10.32
N CYS A 14 -19.28 21.99 -9.94
CA CYS A 14 -19.66 20.71 -9.34
C CYS A 14 -18.84 20.51 -8.06
N LEU A 15 -19.02 21.44 -7.13
CA LEU A 15 -18.81 21.23 -5.71
C LEU A 15 -20.20 21.39 -5.04
N MET A 16 -20.55 20.44 -4.18
CA MET A 16 -21.72 20.41 -3.29
C MET A 16 -23.08 20.06 -3.92
N LEU A 17 -23.53 18.81 -3.68
CA LEU A 17 -24.96 18.47 -3.53
C LEU A 17 -25.12 17.40 -2.43
N VAL A 18 -25.33 17.92 -1.22
CA VAL A 18 -26.20 17.45 -0.11
C VAL A 18 -26.08 15.97 0.33
N VAL A 19 -25.14 15.72 1.24
CA VAL A 19 -25.33 14.78 2.36
C VAL A 19 -25.86 15.61 3.53
N PRO A 20 -26.83 15.16 4.35
CA PRO A 20 -27.25 15.90 5.53
C PRO A 20 -26.03 16.27 6.38
N THR A 21 -25.87 17.56 6.63
CA THR A 21 -24.81 18.11 7.46
C THR A 21 -24.91 17.52 8.86
N LEU A 22 -24.01 16.61 9.20
CA LEU A 22 -23.67 16.31 10.60
C LEU A 22 -22.99 17.56 11.17
N ALA A 23 -23.80 18.49 11.66
CA ALA A 23 -23.36 19.60 12.47
C ALA A 23 -22.92 19.06 13.84
N GLY A 24 -21.66 18.64 13.91
CA GLY A 24 -20.89 18.49 15.14
C GLY A 24 -19.57 19.23 14.95
N ALA A 25 -19.33 20.28 15.73
CA ALA A 25 -18.27 21.28 15.54
C ALA A 25 -16.81 20.77 15.75
N GLN A 26 -16.50 19.50 15.47
CA GLN A 26 -15.20 18.88 15.75
C GLN A 26 -14.64 18.00 14.60
N ALA A 27 -15.34 17.85 13.46
CA ALA A 27 -14.84 17.14 12.27
C ALA A 27 -13.72 17.89 11.48
N GLN A 28 -13.12 18.93 12.08
CA GLN A 28 -12.21 19.87 11.43
C GLN A 28 -10.74 19.39 11.36
N ASN A 29 -10.40 18.23 11.93
CA ASN A 29 -9.01 17.78 12.09
C ASN A 29 -8.55 16.69 11.10
N VAL A 30 -9.22 16.36 10.00
CA VAL A 30 -8.62 15.51 8.93
C VAL A 30 -8.74 16.08 7.52
N LYS A 31 -9.51 17.15 7.37
CA LYS A 31 -9.78 17.85 6.11
C LYS A 31 -9.18 19.25 6.14
N GLY A 32 -8.93 19.79 4.96
CA GLY A 32 -8.24 21.05 4.76
C GLY A 32 -7.67 21.08 3.36
N ALA A 33 -7.54 22.26 2.75
CA ALA A 33 -7.18 22.34 1.33
C ALA A 33 -5.89 21.56 0.99
N THR A 34 -4.88 21.60 1.86
CA THR A 34 -3.62 20.85 1.70
C THR A 34 -3.82 19.34 1.87
N GLN A 35 -4.58 18.92 2.89
CA GLN A 35 -4.88 17.50 3.16
C GLN A 35 -5.74 16.90 2.05
N ASP A 36 -6.71 17.66 1.55
CA ASP A 36 -7.58 17.28 0.46
C ASP A 36 -6.81 17.20 -0.86
N LEU A 37 -5.89 18.13 -1.12
CA LEU A 37 -4.97 18.03 -2.25
C LEU A 37 -4.11 16.77 -2.19
N ARG A 38 -3.51 16.49 -1.03
CA ARG A 38 -2.69 15.29 -0.79
C ARG A 38 -3.48 14.02 -1.01
N ALA A 39 -4.65 13.89 -0.37
CA ALA A 39 -5.51 12.72 -0.51
C ALA A 39 -5.98 12.52 -1.96
N ALA A 40 -6.37 13.60 -2.65
CA ALA A 40 -6.79 13.54 -4.04
C ALA A 40 -5.65 13.12 -4.99
N LEU A 41 -4.44 13.65 -4.81
CA LEU A 41 -3.29 13.25 -5.63
C LEU A 41 -2.90 11.80 -5.38
N GLY A 42 -2.85 11.35 -4.12
CA GLY A 42 -2.59 9.95 -3.78
C GLY A 42 -3.63 9.01 -4.37
N GLN A 43 -4.92 9.36 -4.26
CA GLN A 43 -6.01 8.61 -4.86
C GLN A 43 -5.84 8.45 -6.37
N LEU A 44 -5.65 9.56 -7.09
CA LEU A 44 -5.62 9.57 -8.56
C LEU A 44 -4.36 8.89 -9.11
N LEU A 45 -3.19 9.14 -8.52
CA LEU A 45 -1.93 8.50 -8.92
C LEU A 45 -1.92 7.01 -8.58
N GLY A 46 -2.45 6.63 -7.41
CA GLY A 46 -2.61 5.23 -7.03
C GLY A 46 -3.50 4.48 -8.02
N GLU A 47 -4.66 5.04 -8.35
CA GLU A 47 -5.58 4.46 -9.34
C GLU A 47 -4.90 4.32 -10.70
N HIS A 48 -4.14 5.33 -11.13
CA HIS A 48 -3.37 5.30 -12.37
C HIS A 48 -2.43 4.10 -12.43
N SER A 49 -1.68 3.87 -11.33
CA SER A 49 -0.72 2.77 -11.22
C SER A 49 -1.38 1.40 -11.42
N VAL A 50 -2.47 1.13 -10.71
CA VAL A 50 -3.13 -0.18 -10.79
C VAL A 50 -3.84 -0.37 -12.14
N LEU A 51 -4.48 0.68 -12.69
CA LEU A 51 -5.09 0.62 -14.01
C LEU A 51 -4.04 0.40 -15.11
N ALA A 52 -2.83 0.96 -14.97
CA ALA A 52 -1.73 0.72 -15.90
C ALA A 52 -1.30 -0.76 -15.88
N ILE A 53 -1.10 -1.35 -14.70
CA ILE A 53 -0.76 -2.78 -14.57
C ILE A 53 -1.86 -3.66 -15.16
N ILE A 54 -3.13 -3.37 -14.85
CA ILE A 54 -4.27 -4.10 -15.40
C ILE A 54 -4.26 -4.02 -16.94
N ALA A 55 -4.15 -2.81 -17.51
CA ALA A 55 -4.10 -2.63 -18.96
C ALA A 55 -2.92 -3.36 -19.61
N MET A 56 -1.74 -3.35 -18.98
CA MET A 56 -0.56 -4.07 -19.47
C MET A 56 -0.80 -5.59 -19.49
N GLN A 57 -1.31 -6.17 -18.40
CA GLN A 57 -1.65 -7.60 -18.32
C GLN A 57 -2.72 -7.98 -19.36
N LYS A 58 -3.81 -7.21 -19.42
CA LYS A 58 -4.92 -7.46 -20.37
C LYS A 58 -4.46 -7.32 -21.82
N GLY A 59 -3.56 -6.38 -22.10
CA GLY A 59 -2.95 -6.20 -23.42
C GLY A 59 -2.06 -7.37 -23.83
N TYR A 60 -1.27 -7.91 -22.90
CA TYR A 60 -0.44 -9.09 -23.14
C TYR A 60 -1.27 -10.35 -23.36
N ASP A 61 -2.31 -10.54 -22.55
CA ASP A 61 -3.26 -11.66 -22.67
C ASP A 61 -4.16 -11.57 -23.92
N ALA A 62 -4.14 -10.43 -24.63
CA ALA A 62 -5.13 -10.09 -25.66
C ALA A 62 -6.58 -10.27 -25.16
N SER A 63 -6.82 -9.86 -23.91
CA SER A 63 -8.12 -10.01 -23.25
C SER A 63 -9.20 -9.16 -23.92
N ALA A 64 -10.44 -9.66 -23.94
CA ALA A 64 -11.56 -8.99 -24.58
C ALA A 64 -11.86 -7.60 -24.01
N ASP A 65 -11.50 -7.36 -22.75
CA ASP A 65 -11.73 -6.13 -22.01
C ASP A 65 -10.52 -5.18 -21.96
N PHE A 66 -9.48 -5.44 -22.77
CA PHE A 66 -8.28 -4.60 -22.82
C PHE A 66 -8.60 -3.13 -23.16
N ASN A 67 -9.48 -2.90 -24.13
CA ASN A 67 -9.82 -1.54 -24.55
C ASN A 67 -10.51 -0.77 -23.41
N GLU A 68 -11.40 -1.41 -22.67
CA GLU A 68 -12.10 -0.82 -21.54
C GLU A 68 -11.16 -0.57 -20.35
N ALA A 69 -10.18 -1.45 -20.11
CA ALA A 69 -9.11 -1.19 -19.14
C ALA A 69 -8.27 0.05 -19.54
N ALA A 70 -7.88 0.15 -20.80
CA ALA A 70 -7.13 1.29 -21.33
C ALA A 70 -7.96 2.60 -21.32
N ASN A 71 -9.26 2.50 -21.55
CA ASN A 71 -10.19 3.64 -21.44
C ASN A 71 -10.33 4.10 -19.99
N ALA A 72 -10.39 3.19 -19.02
CA ALA A 72 -10.41 3.52 -17.60
C ALA A 72 -9.12 4.26 -17.19
N LEU A 73 -7.95 3.78 -17.63
CA LEU A 73 -6.66 4.45 -17.43
C LEU A 73 -6.62 5.85 -18.07
N SER A 74 -7.20 6.00 -19.26
CA SER A 74 -7.30 7.28 -19.97
C SER A 74 -8.26 8.24 -19.25
N ALA A 75 -9.38 7.76 -18.71
CA ALA A 75 -10.30 8.56 -17.93
C ALA A 75 -9.65 9.05 -16.62
N ASN A 76 -8.84 8.21 -15.97
CA ASN A 76 -8.02 8.64 -14.82
C ASN A 76 -6.97 9.71 -15.23
N THR A 77 -6.40 9.62 -16.43
CA THR A 77 -5.51 10.66 -16.98
C THR A 77 -6.24 12.00 -17.13
N ASP A 78 -7.52 11.98 -17.51
CA ASP A 78 -8.35 13.19 -17.56
C ASP A 78 -8.58 13.78 -16.17
N ASP A 79 -8.82 12.94 -15.16
CA ASP A 79 -8.97 13.37 -13.77
C ASP A 79 -7.68 13.99 -13.21
N LEU A 80 -6.51 13.38 -13.47
CA LEU A 80 -5.19 13.94 -13.13
C LEU A 80 -4.94 15.27 -13.84
N THR A 81 -5.31 15.34 -15.12
CA THR A 81 -5.19 16.57 -15.92
C THR A 81 -6.02 17.70 -15.30
N ALA A 82 -7.26 17.40 -14.89
CA ALA A 82 -8.12 18.36 -14.23
C ALA A 82 -7.55 18.81 -12.87
N ALA A 83 -6.96 17.90 -12.11
CA ALA A 83 -6.28 18.22 -10.85
C ALA A 83 -5.10 19.19 -11.08
N VAL A 84 -4.23 18.92 -12.05
CA VAL A 84 -3.11 19.79 -12.42
C VAL A 84 -3.61 21.15 -12.92
N ALA A 85 -4.63 21.17 -13.78
CA ALA A 85 -5.24 22.40 -14.29
C ALA A 85 -5.84 23.27 -13.18
N SER A 86 -6.40 22.65 -12.13
CA SER A 86 -6.97 23.39 -11.00
C SER A 86 -5.91 24.20 -10.22
N VAL A 87 -4.65 23.77 -10.26
CA VAL A 87 -3.52 24.42 -9.59
C VAL A 87 -2.82 25.40 -10.51
N TYR A 88 -2.43 24.94 -11.71
CA TYR A 88 -1.53 25.63 -12.64
C TYR A 88 -2.22 26.24 -13.88
N GLY A 89 -3.53 26.05 -14.01
CA GLY A 89 -4.36 26.55 -15.12
C GLY A 89 -4.46 25.60 -16.32
N ASP A 90 -5.44 25.86 -17.19
CA ASP A 90 -5.81 24.98 -18.31
C ASP A 90 -4.66 24.73 -19.31
N SER A 91 -3.79 25.72 -19.53
CA SER A 91 -2.63 25.55 -20.40
C SER A 91 -1.63 24.54 -19.84
N ALA A 92 -1.36 24.60 -18.52
CA ALA A 92 -0.50 23.63 -17.85
C ALA A 92 -1.15 22.24 -17.82
N GLY A 93 -2.47 22.15 -17.62
CA GLY A 93 -3.21 20.89 -17.75
C GLY A 93 -3.08 20.27 -19.14
N THR A 94 -3.19 21.08 -20.20
CA THR A 94 -3.05 20.61 -21.59
C THR A 94 -1.63 20.09 -21.88
N GLU A 95 -0.61 20.81 -21.42
CA GLU A 95 0.79 20.39 -21.54
C GLU A 95 1.06 19.10 -20.75
N PHE A 96 0.61 19.05 -19.49
CA PHE A 96 0.67 17.85 -18.66
C PHE A 96 0.05 16.65 -19.36
N LYS A 97 -1.19 16.77 -19.85
CA LYS A 97 -1.89 15.69 -20.54
C LYS A 97 -1.12 15.19 -21.76
N THR A 98 -0.53 16.11 -22.52
CA THR A 98 0.26 15.77 -23.72
C THR A 98 1.47 14.91 -23.37
N ILE A 99 2.21 15.29 -22.31
CA ILE A 99 3.38 14.54 -21.85
C ILE A 99 2.94 13.22 -21.20
N TRP A 100 1.97 13.26 -20.28
CA TRP A 100 1.44 12.12 -19.54
C TRP A 100 0.78 11.06 -20.44
N THR A 101 0.09 11.44 -21.51
CA THR A 101 -0.51 10.42 -22.40
C THR A 101 0.57 9.61 -23.13
N SER A 102 1.78 10.16 -23.31
CA SER A 102 2.83 9.49 -24.08
C SER A 102 3.36 8.22 -23.42
N HIS A 103 3.50 8.18 -22.09
CA HIS A 103 4.03 6.98 -21.41
C HIS A 103 3.09 5.79 -21.47
N ILE A 104 1.77 6.03 -21.50
CA ILE A 104 0.77 4.97 -21.69
C ILE A 104 1.03 4.26 -23.03
N GLY A 105 1.28 5.03 -24.09
CA GLY A 105 1.69 4.49 -25.39
C GLY A 105 2.99 3.69 -25.32
N TYR A 106 3.99 4.17 -24.59
CA TYR A 106 5.27 3.47 -24.45
C TYR A 106 5.15 2.16 -23.66
N PHE A 107 4.30 2.09 -22.63
CA PHE A 107 4.00 0.82 -21.97
C PHE A 107 3.26 -0.15 -22.91
N VAL A 108 2.34 0.33 -23.73
CA VAL A 108 1.69 -0.51 -24.77
C VAL A 108 2.72 -1.03 -25.78
N ASP A 109 3.66 -0.20 -26.21
CA ASP A 109 4.76 -0.62 -27.10
C ASP A 109 5.64 -1.68 -26.44
N TYR A 110 5.96 -1.50 -25.15
CA TYR A 110 6.71 -2.48 -24.36
C TYR A 110 5.98 -3.83 -24.28
N VAL A 111 4.68 -3.81 -23.99
CA VAL A 111 3.83 -5.01 -23.93
C VAL A 111 3.81 -5.73 -25.27
N LYS A 112 3.57 -5.00 -26.37
CA LYS A 112 3.55 -5.57 -27.73
C LYS A 112 4.90 -6.17 -28.13
N ALA A 113 5.99 -5.45 -27.84
CA ALA A 113 7.34 -5.93 -28.11
C ALA A 113 7.66 -7.20 -27.31
N THR A 114 7.25 -7.25 -26.04
CA THR A 114 7.43 -8.44 -25.18
C THR A 114 6.65 -9.64 -25.71
N ALA A 115 5.38 -9.46 -26.09
CA ALA A 115 4.57 -10.52 -26.70
C ALA A 115 5.16 -11.02 -28.04
N ALA A 116 5.74 -10.11 -28.84
CA ALA A 116 6.41 -10.42 -30.10
C ALA A 116 7.83 -11.01 -29.91
N LYS A 117 8.36 -11.03 -28.69
CA LYS A 117 9.77 -11.37 -28.37
C LYS A 117 10.77 -10.50 -29.15
N ASP A 118 10.41 -9.25 -29.39
CA ASP A 118 11.22 -8.25 -30.10
C ASP A 118 12.01 -7.41 -29.09
N GLU A 119 13.21 -7.87 -28.75
CA GLU A 119 14.07 -7.20 -27.78
C GLU A 119 14.50 -5.78 -28.23
N PRO A 120 14.89 -5.53 -29.51
CA PRO A 120 15.12 -4.16 -29.99
C PRO A 120 13.94 -3.22 -29.79
N ALA A 121 12.71 -3.66 -30.08
CA ALA A 121 11.51 -2.85 -29.86
C ALA A 121 11.24 -2.63 -28.36
N ARG A 122 11.48 -3.65 -27.52
CA ARG A 122 11.35 -3.54 -26.06
C ARG A 122 12.32 -2.50 -25.50
N GLN A 123 13.58 -2.53 -25.91
CA GLN A 123 14.58 -1.53 -25.51
C GLN A 123 14.24 -0.13 -26.02
N LYS A 124 13.66 -0.01 -27.22
CA LYS A 124 13.16 1.27 -27.72
C LYS A 124 12.02 1.84 -26.85
N ALA A 125 11.09 0.99 -26.40
CA ALA A 125 10.03 1.41 -25.49
C ALA A 125 10.59 1.90 -24.13
N ILE A 126 11.58 1.20 -23.58
CA ILE A 126 12.30 1.64 -22.37
C ILE A 126 12.97 3.00 -22.58
N ALA A 127 13.66 3.20 -23.71
CA ALA A 127 14.30 4.48 -24.03
C ALA A 127 13.29 5.63 -24.14
N ASN A 128 12.11 5.38 -24.73
CA ASN A 128 11.03 6.36 -24.79
C ASN A 128 10.46 6.70 -23.40
N LEU A 129 10.35 5.71 -22.51
CA LEU A 129 9.95 5.93 -21.10
C LEU A 129 10.97 6.81 -20.35
N GLU A 130 12.26 6.63 -20.61
CA GLU A 130 13.33 7.49 -20.04
C GLU A 130 13.27 8.93 -20.56
N GLU A 131 12.93 9.12 -21.84
CA GLU A 131 12.69 10.46 -22.40
C GLU A 131 11.44 11.10 -21.78
N TYR A 132 10.35 10.34 -21.66
CA TYR A 132 9.13 10.78 -20.99
C TYR A 132 9.41 11.25 -19.56
N ARG A 133 10.09 10.42 -18.78
CA ARG A 133 10.48 10.70 -17.39
C ARG A 133 11.16 12.05 -17.26
N THR A 134 12.10 12.33 -18.15
CA THR A 134 12.84 13.60 -18.19
C THR A 134 11.94 14.78 -18.53
N LYS A 135 11.04 14.64 -19.51
CA LYS A 135 10.08 15.69 -19.90
C LYS A 135 9.07 15.98 -18.79
N GLN A 136 8.52 14.95 -18.17
CA GLN A 136 7.53 15.08 -17.10
C GLN A 136 8.15 15.72 -15.85
N ALA A 137 9.38 15.35 -15.51
CA ALA A 137 10.13 15.98 -14.43
C ALA A 137 10.42 17.46 -14.70
N ALA A 138 10.82 17.79 -15.94
CA ALA A 138 11.05 19.17 -16.35
C ALA A 138 9.76 20.02 -16.29
N PHE A 139 8.61 19.47 -16.67
CA PHE A 139 7.32 20.14 -16.53
C PHE A 139 7.06 20.58 -15.09
N PHE A 140 7.16 19.67 -14.12
CA PHE A 140 6.94 20.00 -12.71
C PHE A 140 8.00 20.96 -12.16
N ALA A 141 9.28 20.75 -12.46
CA ALA A 141 10.36 21.64 -12.03
C ALA A 141 10.19 23.06 -12.59
N ASN A 142 9.75 23.22 -13.84
CA ASN A 142 9.46 24.52 -14.42
C ASN A 142 8.22 25.17 -13.81
N ALA A 143 7.20 24.39 -13.47
CA ALA A 143 6.00 24.89 -12.81
C ALA A 143 6.28 25.38 -11.38
N ASN A 144 7.27 24.80 -10.69
CA ASN A 144 7.58 25.10 -9.28
C ASN A 144 9.08 24.95 -8.96
N PRO A 145 9.96 25.83 -9.48
CA PRO A 145 11.42 25.65 -9.43
C PRO A 145 12.04 25.70 -8.03
N ASP A 146 11.37 26.41 -7.11
CA ASP A 146 11.86 26.55 -5.74
C ASP A 146 11.69 25.25 -4.95
N ASN A 147 10.59 24.52 -5.17
CA ASN A 147 10.22 23.36 -4.37
C ASN A 147 10.43 22.02 -5.10
N PHE A 148 10.45 22.01 -6.44
CA PHE A 148 10.63 20.81 -7.23
C PHE A 148 11.99 20.77 -7.91
N LYS A 149 12.79 19.75 -7.57
CA LYS A 149 14.06 19.48 -8.23
C LYS A 149 13.86 18.44 -9.32
N GLN A 150 14.19 18.82 -10.55
CA GLN A 150 13.98 17.99 -11.74
C GLN A 150 14.58 16.59 -11.55
N ASP A 151 15.84 16.50 -11.10
CA ASP A 151 16.52 15.21 -10.93
C ASP A 151 15.80 14.31 -9.91
N ALA A 152 15.33 14.87 -8.79
CA ALA A 152 14.60 14.10 -7.78
C ALA A 152 13.26 13.57 -8.30
N ILE A 153 12.50 14.38 -9.05
CA ILE A 153 11.23 13.94 -9.67
C ILE A 153 11.52 12.88 -10.72
N ALA A 154 12.55 13.09 -11.53
CA ALA A 154 12.94 12.15 -12.55
C ALA A 154 13.34 10.81 -11.90
N ASP A 155 14.08 10.80 -10.80
CA ASP A 155 14.47 9.57 -10.10
C ASP A 155 13.27 8.83 -9.47
N GLY A 156 12.31 9.56 -8.90
CA GLY A 156 11.05 8.99 -8.45
C GLY A 156 10.26 8.35 -9.60
N LEU A 157 10.09 9.07 -10.71
CA LEU A 157 9.44 8.50 -11.90
C LEU A 157 10.17 7.27 -12.44
N LYS A 158 11.51 7.23 -12.37
CA LYS A 158 12.30 6.05 -12.77
C LYS A 158 11.93 4.82 -11.94
N MET A 159 11.91 4.98 -10.62
CA MET A 159 11.56 3.91 -9.69
C MET A 159 10.13 3.41 -9.93
N HIS A 160 9.19 4.32 -10.19
CA HIS A 160 7.81 3.92 -10.51
C HIS A 160 7.72 3.14 -11.82
N ILE A 161 8.37 3.61 -12.89
CA ILE A 161 8.44 2.90 -14.17
C ILE A 161 9.01 1.50 -13.96
N HIS A 162 10.08 1.35 -13.18
CA HIS A 162 10.64 0.04 -12.86
C HIS A 162 9.66 -0.87 -12.13
N HIS A 163 8.95 -0.39 -11.08
CA HIS A 163 7.95 -1.23 -10.41
C HIS A 163 6.86 -1.74 -11.37
N LEU A 164 6.41 -0.90 -12.32
CA LEU A 164 5.43 -1.29 -13.34
C LEU A 164 5.99 -2.34 -14.32
N LEU A 165 7.20 -2.13 -14.82
CA LEU A 165 7.87 -3.06 -15.74
C LEU A 165 8.18 -4.38 -15.06
N ASP A 166 8.68 -4.36 -13.82
CA ASP A 166 9.02 -5.56 -13.05
C ASP A 166 7.77 -6.39 -12.73
N ALA A 167 6.68 -5.75 -12.31
CA ALA A 167 5.40 -6.44 -12.08
C ALA A 167 4.86 -7.07 -13.37
N PHE A 168 5.00 -6.40 -14.51
CA PHE A 168 4.60 -6.95 -15.81
C PHE A 168 5.52 -8.09 -16.28
N ASP A 169 6.83 -7.94 -16.17
CA ASP A 169 7.79 -8.99 -16.54
C ASP A 169 7.60 -10.23 -15.65
N ALA A 170 7.33 -10.05 -14.35
CA ALA A 170 6.94 -11.13 -13.45
C ALA A 170 5.66 -11.84 -13.93
N TYR A 171 4.68 -11.08 -14.43
CA TYR A 171 3.44 -11.63 -14.97
C TYR A 171 3.70 -12.50 -16.20
N VAL A 172 4.50 -12.01 -17.13
CA VAL A 172 4.95 -12.74 -18.33
C VAL A 172 5.68 -14.03 -17.94
N ASN A 173 6.51 -13.96 -16.88
CA ASN A 173 7.25 -15.09 -16.34
C ASN A 173 6.42 -16.01 -15.43
N LYS A 174 5.15 -15.68 -15.19
CA LYS A 174 4.22 -16.40 -14.31
C LYS A 174 4.67 -16.47 -12.84
N ASP A 175 5.52 -15.53 -12.43
CA ASP A 175 5.87 -15.33 -11.02
C ASP A 175 4.81 -14.43 -10.37
N TYR A 176 3.63 -15.01 -10.13
CA TYR A 176 2.48 -14.24 -9.66
C TYR A 176 2.65 -13.66 -8.26
N SER A 177 3.51 -14.25 -7.42
CA SER A 177 3.85 -13.65 -6.12
C SER A 177 4.58 -12.32 -6.33
N ALA A 178 5.58 -12.29 -7.23
CA ALA A 178 6.27 -11.06 -7.58
C ALA A 178 5.37 -10.03 -8.30
N VAL A 179 4.39 -10.48 -9.08
CA VAL A 179 3.39 -9.58 -9.72
C VAL A 179 2.68 -8.74 -8.68
N TYR A 180 2.10 -9.38 -7.66
CA TYR A 180 1.29 -8.66 -6.68
C TYR A 180 2.17 -7.87 -5.69
N ALA A 181 3.34 -8.38 -5.30
CA ALA A 181 4.31 -7.58 -4.55
C ALA A 181 4.70 -6.29 -5.30
N GLY A 182 5.07 -6.41 -6.58
CA GLY A 182 5.38 -5.27 -7.44
C GLY A 182 4.19 -4.32 -7.67
N THR A 183 2.98 -4.87 -7.80
CA THR A 183 1.74 -4.09 -7.95
C THR A 183 1.49 -3.21 -6.74
N ARG A 184 1.61 -3.78 -5.53
CA ARG A 184 1.42 -3.04 -4.28
C ARG A 184 2.53 -2.03 -4.04
N ALA A 185 3.78 -2.36 -4.37
CA ALA A 185 4.90 -1.42 -4.34
C ALA A 185 4.70 -0.23 -5.31
N ALA A 186 4.25 -0.49 -6.54
CA ALA A 186 3.93 0.55 -7.51
C ALA A 186 2.80 1.46 -7.01
N TYR A 187 1.73 0.88 -6.47
CA TYR A 187 0.59 1.59 -5.90
C TYR A 187 0.99 2.47 -4.72
N LYS A 188 1.71 1.91 -3.73
CA LYS A 188 2.22 2.65 -2.57
C LYS A 188 3.13 3.82 -2.97
N HIS A 189 4.03 3.60 -3.91
CA HIS A 189 4.96 4.63 -4.38
C HIS A 189 4.22 5.84 -5.01
N MET A 190 3.05 5.62 -5.61
CA MET A 190 2.22 6.72 -6.13
C MET A 190 1.57 7.58 -5.06
N PHE A 191 1.33 7.05 -3.86
CA PHE A 191 0.94 7.88 -2.71
C PHE A 191 2.11 8.76 -2.24
N GLU A 192 3.32 8.22 -2.18
CA GLU A 192 4.53 8.98 -1.82
C GLU A 192 4.83 10.10 -2.84
N THR A 193 4.57 9.82 -4.12
CA THR A 193 4.63 10.83 -5.18
C THR A 193 3.55 11.90 -4.99
N GLY A 194 2.31 11.49 -4.67
CA GLY A 194 1.22 12.41 -4.32
C GLY A 194 1.56 13.31 -3.14
N ASP A 195 2.19 12.77 -2.10
CA ASP A 195 2.66 13.51 -0.92
C ASP A 195 3.71 14.55 -1.29
N THR A 196 4.70 14.17 -2.10
CA THR A 196 5.76 15.06 -2.59
C THR A 196 5.18 16.21 -3.42
N LEU A 197 4.27 15.91 -4.35
CA LEU A 197 3.61 16.91 -5.18
C LEU A 197 2.73 17.85 -4.36
N ALA A 198 1.93 17.30 -3.44
CA ALA A 198 1.07 18.10 -2.56
C ALA A 198 1.90 19.05 -1.69
N ALA A 199 3.00 18.57 -1.09
CA ALA A 199 3.89 19.38 -0.26
C ALA A 199 4.51 20.54 -1.06
N GLY A 200 5.03 20.27 -2.26
CA GLY A 200 5.62 21.34 -3.07
C GLY A 200 4.59 22.33 -3.61
N ILE A 201 3.40 21.88 -4.01
CA ILE A 201 2.29 22.76 -4.42
C ILE A 201 1.85 23.64 -3.25
N ALA A 202 1.74 23.08 -2.04
CA ALA A 202 1.37 23.83 -0.85
C ALA A 202 2.43 24.87 -0.48
N ALA A 203 3.71 24.54 -0.60
CA ALA A 203 4.80 25.48 -0.40
C ALA A 203 4.80 26.63 -1.41
N GLN A 204 4.39 26.38 -2.66
CA GLN A 204 4.27 27.39 -3.71
C GLN A 204 3.05 28.30 -3.54
N TYR A 205 1.92 27.75 -3.09
CA TYR A 205 0.65 28.48 -2.94
C TYR A 205 0.10 28.42 -1.50
N PRO A 206 0.83 28.96 -0.51
CA PRO A 206 0.46 28.83 0.91
C PRO A 206 -0.88 29.49 1.27
N THR A 207 -1.38 30.43 0.46
CA THR A 207 -2.71 31.02 0.65
C THR A 207 -3.84 30.10 0.17
N LYS A 208 -3.60 29.32 -0.90
CA LYS A 208 -4.59 28.35 -1.41
C LYS A 208 -4.54 27.05 -0.62
N PHE A 209 -3.35 26.65 -0.20
CA PHE A 209 -3.03 25.40 0.48
C PHE A 209 -2.21 25.73 1.74
N PRO A 210 -2.86 26.20 2.82
CA PRO A 210 -2.15 26.54 4.04
C PRO A 210 -1.46 25.31 4.64
N SER A 211 -0.20 25.47 5.02
CA SER A 211 0.51 24.44 5.79
C SER A 211 -0.11 24.35 7.18
N ILE A 212 -0.52 23.15 7.59
CA ILE A 212 -0.99 22.89 8.95
C ILE A 212 -0.13 21.78 9.57
N THR A 213 0.93 22.21 10.25
CA THR A 213 1.82 21.31 11.01
C THR A 213 1.10 20.67 12.19
N SER A 214 0.08 21.32 12.74
CA SER A 214 -0.69 20.83 13.89
C SER A 214 -1.57 19.60 13.60
N ASN A 215 -1.64 19.16 12.34
CA ASN A 215 -2.60 18.15 11.90
C ASN A 215 -2.02 17.09 10.93
N GLN A 216 -0.69 16.97 10.89
CA GLN A 216 0.00 16.09 9.96
C GLN A 216 -0.34 14.61 10.21
N GLY A 217 -0.28 14.12 11.45
CA GLY A 217 -0.59 12.73 11.78
C GLY A 217 -2.02 12.32 11.43
N ALA A 218 -2.98 13.24 11.52
CA ALA A 218 -4.37 13.01 11.12
C ALA A 218 -4.51 12.91 9.59
N SER A 219 -3.76 13.74 8.85
CA SER A 219 -3.65 13.62 7.40
C SER A 219 -2.97 12.32 6.98
N ASP A 220 -1.94 11.89 7.70
CA ASP A 220 -1.21 10.65 7.44
C ASP A 220 -2.12 9.44 7.63
N LEU A 221 -2.88 9.39 8.74
CA LEU A 221 -3.87 8.35 8.97
C LEU A 221 -4.89 8.28 7.83
N ARG A 222 -5.45 9.44 7.43
CA ARG A 222 -6.41 9.52 6.33
C ARG A 222 -5.83 8.98 5.02
N SER A 223 -4.61 9.40 4.67
CA SER A 223 -3.93 8.94 3.46
C SER A 223 -3.64 7.44 3.51
N ALA A 224 -3.16 6.92 4.65
CA ALA A 224 -2.88 5.52 4.86
C ALA A 224 -4.14 4.64 4.76
N LEU A 225 -5.24 5.05 5.41
CA LEU A 225 -6.52 4.34 5.29
C LEU A 225 -7.06 4.39 3.85
N GLY A 226 -6.96 5.54 3.17
CA GLY A 226 -7.37 5.67 1.77
C GLY A 226 -6.57 4.75 0.85
N ARG A 227 -5.24 4.69 1.04
CA ARG A 227 -4.36 3.76 0.33
C ARG A 227 -4.79 2.32 0.54
N LEU A 228 -4.85 1.86 1.80
CA LEU A 228 -5.13 0.46 2.13
C LEU A 228 -6.53 0.02 1.70
N LEU A 229 -7.56 0.83 1.94
CA LEU A 229 -8.94 0.50 1.55
C LEU A 229 -9.12 0.54 0.02
N GLY A 230 -8.52 1.52 -0.67
CA GLY A 230 -8.54 1.60 -2.12
C GLY A 230 -7.85 0.39 -2.78
N GLU A 231 -6.69 0.00 -2.25
CA GLU A 231 -5.97 -1.20 -2.68
C GLU A 231 -6.82 -2.46 -2.47
N HIS A 232 -7.45 -2.59 -1.30
CA HIS A 232 -8.34 -3.71 -0.98
C HIS A 232 -9.45 -3.87 -2.01
N ALA A 233 -10.12 -2.76 -2.37
CA ALA A 233 -11.22 -2.79 -3.34
C ALA A 233 -10.77 -3.28 -4.73
N VAL A 234 -9.62 -2.81 -5.21
CA VAL A 234 -9.08 -3.22 -6.52
C VAL A 234 -8.65 -4.69 -6.49
N LEU A 235 -7.93 -5.11 -5.45
CA LEU A 235 -7.52 -6.50 -5.29
C LEU A 235 -8.73 -7.44 -5.17
N ALA A 236 -9.83 -7.00 -4.54
CA ALA A 236 -11.05 -7.77 -4.39
C ALA A 236 -11.72 -8.00 -5.76
N VAL A 237 -11.89 -6.95 -6.56
CA VAL A 237 -12.43 -7.08 -7.93
C VAL A 237 -11.52 -7.96 -8.79
N LEU A 238 -10.20 -7.80 -8.70
CA LEU A 238 -9.27 -8.66 -9.43
C LEU A 238 -9.40 -10.12 -8.98
N ALA A 239 -9.44 -10.42 -7.69
CA ALA A 239 -9.64 -11.78 -7.20
C ALA A 239 -10.96 -12.39 -7.68
N MET A 240 -12.04 -11.60 -7.70
CA MET A 240 -13.32 -12.05 -8.23
C MET A 240 -13.24 -12.39 -9.72
N GLN A 241 -12.63 -11.52 -10.54
CA GLN A 241 -12.44 -11.75 -11.97
C GLN A 241 -11.52 -12.95 -12.26
N LYS A 242 -10.37 -13.03 -11.58
CA LYS A 242 -9.41 -14.13 -11.75
C LYS A 242 -10.01 -15.47 -11.30
N GLY A 243 -10.78 -15.47 -10.21
CA GLY A 243 -11.50 -16.65 -9.72
C GLY A 243 -12.57 -17.12 -10.71
N HIS A 244 -13.33 -16.18 -11.28
CA HIS A 244 -14.33 -16.47 -12.30
C HIS A 244 -13.71 -17.05 -13.58
N ASP A 245 -12.65 -16.42 -14.07
CA ASP A 245 -11.93 -16.85 -15.28
C ASP A 245 -11.03 -18.08 -15.04
N SER A 246 -10.98 -18.61 -13.81
CA SER A 246 -10.08 -19.69 -13.40
C SER A 246 -8.61 -19.42 -13.77
N LYS A 247 -8.19 -18.15 -13.60
CA LYS A 247 -6.84 -17.72 -13.94
C LYS A 247 -5.82 -18.26 -12.93
N PRO A 248 -4.61 -18.65 -13.37
CA PRO A 248 -3.61 -19.30 -12.54
C PRO A 248 -3.00 -18.39 -11.45
N ASP A 249 -3.28 -17.08 -11.49
CA ASP A 249 -2.85 -16.08 -10.52
C ASP A 249 -3.89 -15.80 -9.43
N PHE A 250 -5.04 -16.51 -9.42
CA PHE A 250 -6.11 -16.34 -8.42
C PHE A 250 -5.63 -16.51 -6.97
N ASP A 251 -4.79 -17.51 -6.69
CA ASP A 251 -4.28 -17.74 -5.34
C ASP A 251 -3.33 -16.60 -4.90
N ALA A 252 -2.54 -16.06 -5.83
CA ALA A 252 -1.59 -14.99 -5.54
C ALA A 252 -2.29 -13.65 -5.27
N VAL A 253 -3.37 -13.32 -6.00
CA VAL A 253 -4.18 -12.12 -5.69
C VAL A 253 -4.96 -12.30 -4.39
N SER A 254 -5.44 -13.50 -4.08
CA SER A 254 -6.12 -13.81 -2.82
C SER A 254 -5.17 -13.71 -1.62
N LEU A 255 -3.90 -14.10 -1.79
CA LEU A 255 -2.85 -13.88 -0.81
C LEU A 255 -2.60 -12.37 -0.62
N SER A 256 -2.46 -11.63 -1.72
CA SER A 256 -2.28 -10.17 -1.68
C SER A 256 -3.43 -9.43 -0.97
N LEU A 257 -4.66 -9.93 -1.04
CA LEU A 257 -5.81 -9.44 -0.25
C LEU A 257 -5.67 -9.72 1.25
N SER A 258 -5.11 -10.89 1.57
CA SER A 258 -4.87 -11.31 2.95
C SER A 258 -3.74 -10.49 3.57
N ASP A 259 -2.71 -10.16 2.79
CA ASP A 259 -1.62 -9.27 3.18
C ASP A 259 -2.16 -7.87 3.46
N ASN A 260 -2.90 -7.28 2.51
CA ASN A 260 -3.56 -6.00 2.71
C ASN A 260 -4.52 -5.99 3.95
N THR A 261 -5.15 -7.14 4.26
CA THR A 261 -5.93 -7.31 5.49
C THR A 261 -5.07 -7.26 6.75
N ALA A 262 -3.86 -7.84 6.72
CA ALA A 262 -2.91 -7.73 7.82
C ALA A 262 -2.46 -6.27 8.03
N ASP A 263 -2.23 -5.56 6.94
CA ASP A 263 -1.92 -4.13 6.90
C ASP A 263 -3.03 -3.26 7.53
N LEU A 264 -4.29 -3.48 7.13
CA LEU A 264 -5.45 -2.83 7.74
C LEU A 264 -5.59 -3.17 9.22
N THR A 265 -5.37 -4.42 9.59
CA THR A 265 -5.37 -4.85 11.00
C THR A 265 -4.28 -4.15 11.79
N ALA A 266 -3.09 -3.96 11.22
CA ALA A 266 -1.99 -3.22 11.84
C ALA A 266 -2.36 -1.74 12.03
N ALA A 267 -3.02 -1.11 11.07
CA ALA A 267 -3.54 0.26 11.22
C ALA A 267 -4.54 0.38 12.38
N ILE A 268 -5.46 -0.59 12.53
CA ILE A 268 -6.39 -0.65 13.66
C ILE A 268 -5.64 -0.87 15.00
N ASN A 269 -4.67 -1.80 15.01
CA ASN A 269 -3.84 -2.08 16.19
C ASN A 269 -3.11 -0.83 16.69
N ASN A 270 -2.56 -0.02 15.79
CA ASN A 270 -1.81 1.18 16.14
C ASN A 270 -2.69 2.24 16.83
N VAL A 271 -3.98 2.30 16.47
CA VAL A 271 -4.91 3.28 17.03
C VAL A 271 -5.55 2.77 18.32
N TYR A 272 -6.10 1.55 18.29
CA TYR A 272 -6.98 1.00 19.32
C TYR A 272 -6.34 -0.11 20.17
N GLY A 273 -5.10 -0.52 19.86
CA GLY A 273 -4.39 -1.59 20.54
C GLY A 273 -4.64 -2.98 19.95
N SER A 274 -3.82 -3.95 20.37
CA SER A 274 -3.81 -5.31 19.80
C SER A 274 -5.12 -6.08 19.94
N GLU A 275 -5.86 -5.88 21.04
CA GLU A 275 -7.15 -6.54 21.26
C GLU A 275 -8.18 -6.13 20.19
N ALA A 276 -8.13 -4.87 19.75
CA ALA A 276 -9.03 -4.37 18.72
C ALA A 276 -8.72 -4.96 17.34
N GLY A 277 -7.45 -5.11 16.96
CA GLY A 277 -7.11 -5.77 15.69
C GLY A 277 -7.37 -7.27 15.70
N GLU A 278 -7.15 -7.96 16.83
CA GLU A 278 -7.53 -9.38 16.96
C GLU A 278 -9.05 -9.59 16.82
N ALA A 279 -9.87 -8.63 17.25
CA ALA A 279 -11.31 -8.65 17.04
C ALA A 279 -11.73 -8.23 15.61
N PHE A 280 -11.04 -7.25 15.01
CA PHE A 280 -11.29 -6.76 13.66
C PHE A 280 -11.00 -7.81 12.59
N LYS A 281 -9.82 -8.44 12.67
CA LYS A 281 -9.29 -9.33 11.63
C LYS A 281 -10.24 -10.45 11.20
N PRO A 282 -10.85 -11.25 12.10
CA PRO A 282 -11.74 -12.33 11.66
C PRO A 282 -13.03 -11.82 11.01
N ILE A 283 -13.58 -10.70 11.46
CA ILE A 283 -14.78 -10.07 10.85
C ILE A 283 -14.43 -9.63 9.44
N TRP A 284 -13.35 -8.86 9.28
CA TRP A 284 -12.87 -8.38 7.98
C TRP A 284 -12.43 -9.51 7.04
N THR A 285 -11.83 -10.58 7.53
CA THR A 285 -11.40 -11.67 6.65
C THR A 285 -12.60 -12.44 6.07
N SER A 286 -13.73 -12.47 6.78
CA SER A 286 -14.89 -13.27 6.39
C SER A 286 -15.51 -12.86 5.05
N HIS A 287 -15.61 -11.54 4.76
CA HIS A 287 -16.28 -11.08 3.54
C HIS A 287 -15.55 -11.47 2.27
N ILE A 288 -14.23 -11.60 2.31
CA ILE A 288 -13.42 -12.07 1.18
C ILE A 288 -13.92 -13.44 0.72
N GLY A 289 -14.14 -14.36 1.67
CA GLY A 289 -14.69 -15.68 1.40
C GLY A 289 -16.11 -15.63 0.82
N TYR A 290 -16.95 -14.70 1.28
CA TYR A 290 -18.32 -14.54 0.78
C TYR A 290 -18.35 -14.05 -0.67
N PHE A 291 -17.48 -13.11 -1.06
CA PHE A 291 -17.33 -12.73 -2.47
C PHE A 291 -16.84 -13.89 -3.33
N VAL A 292 -15.88 -14.70 -2.86
CA VAL A 292 -15.44 -15.91 -3.57
C VAL A 292 -16.58 -16.93 -3.72
N ASN A 293 -17.41 -17.09 -2.70
CA ASN A 293 -18.60 -17.96 -2.78
C ASN A 293 -19.62 -17.43 -3.79
N TYR A 294 -19.83 -16.11 -3.85
CA TYR A 294 -20.68 -15.48 -4.86
C TYR A 294 -20.19 -15.77 -6.28
N VAL A 295 -18.88 -15.60 -6.53
CA VAL A 295 -18.23 -15.91 -7.81
C VAL A 295 -18.43 -17.38 -8.19
N LYS A 296 -18.22 -18.31 -7.24
CA LYS A 296 -18.44 -19.75 -7.45
C LYS A 296 -19.90 -20.06 -7.78
N GLY A 297 -20.85 -19.43 -7.07
CA GLY A 297 -22.28 -19.56 -7.33
C GLY A 297 -22.65 -19.08 -8.74
N THR A 298 -22.10 -17.94 -9.18
CA THR A 298 -22.26 -17.43 -10.54
C THR A 298 -21.71 -18.41 -11.59
N ALA A 299 -20.49 -18.90 -11.41
CA ALA A 299 -19.89 -19.89 -12.32
C ALA A 299 -20.70 -21.21 -12.40
N ALA A 300 -21.27 -21.64 -11.27
CA ALA A 300 -22.15 -22.80 -11.18
C ALA A 300 -23.59 -22.54 -11.68
N LYS A 301 -23.94 -21.29 -12.02
CA LYS A 301 -25.30 -20.85 -12.33
C LYS A 301 -26.31 -21.18 -11.22
N SER A 302 -25.84 -21.13 -9.98
CA SER A 302 -26.62 -21.45 -8.78
C SER A 302 -27.11 -20.17 -8.12
N GLU A 303 -28.35 -19.79 -8.37
CA GLU A 303 -28.98 -18.63 -7.72
C GLU A 303 -29.11 -18.83 -6.20
N THR A 304 -29.24 -20.07 -5.74
CA THR A 304 -29.24 -20.40 -4.31
C THR A 304 -27.90 -20.08 -3.68
N ASP A 305 -26.78 -20.51 -4.27
CA ASP A 305 -25.45 -20.24 -3.70
C ASP A 305 -25.10 -18.75 -3.74
N ARG A 306 -25.49 -18.04 -4.82
CA ARG A 306 -25.37 -16.58 -4.89
C ARG A 306 -26.18 -15.89 -3.79
N ALA A 307 -27.43 -16.30 -3.59
CA ALA A 307 -28.28 -15.73 -2.55
C ALA A 307 -27.73 -16.00 -1.14
N THR A 308 -27.18 -17.19 -0.89
CA THR A 308 -26.49 -17.51 0.37
C THR A 308 -25.29 -16.60 0.59
N ALA A 309 -24.43 -16.44 -0.42
CA ALA A 309 -23.28 -15.54 -0.31
C ALA A 309 -23.67 -14.08 -0.03
N VAL A 310 -24.77 -13.59 -0.62
CA VAL A 310 -25.31 -12.25 -0.33
C VAL A 310 -25.85 -12.16 1.11
N ALA A 311 -26.52 -13.20 1.61
CA ALA A 311 -26.97 -13.24 3.00
C ALA A 311 -25.80 -13.26 4.01
N ASP A 312 -24.70 -13.93 3.66
CA ASP A 312 -23.48 -13.94 4.46
C ASP A 312 -22.81 -12.55 4.45
N LEU A 313 -22.77 -11.87 3.30
CA LEU A 313 -22.31 -10.48 3.18
C LEU A 313 -23.17 -9.52 4.01
N GLU A 314 -24.48 -9.72 4.06
CA GLU A 314 -25.39 -8.93 4.90
C GLU A 314 -25.10 -9.14 6.40
N THR A 315 -24.80 -10.37 6.80
CA THR A 315 -24.39 -10.69 8.18
C THR A 315 -23.08 -9.97 8.52
N TYR A 316 -22.06 -10.10 7.66
CA TYR A 316 -20.79 -9.36 7.80
C TYR A 316 -21.01 -7.86 7.90
N ARG A 317 -21.85 -7.28 7.02
CA ARG A 317 -22.15 -5.85 6.98
C ARG A 317 -22.60 -5.34 8.34
N MET A 318 -23.54 -6.05 8.97
CA MET A 318 -24.06 -5.69 10.28
C MET A 318 -23.03 -5.91 11.40
N GLU A 319 -22.27 -7.01 11.37
CA GLU A 319 -21.22 -7.28 12.36
C GLU A 319 -20.11 -6.22 12.32
N GLN A 320 -19.63 -5.87 11.13
CA GLN A 320 -18.59 -4.87 10.92
C GLN A 320 -19.07 -3.46 11.30
N ALA A 321 -20.31 -3.12 10.96
CA ALA A 321 -20.92 -1.85 11.37
C ALA A 321 -21.03 -1.74 12.89
N LYS A 322 -21.51 -2.80 13.54
CA LYS A 322 -21.61 -2.87 15.00
C LYS A 322 -20.24 -2.78 15.67
N PHE A 323 -19.22 -3.43 15.10
CA PHE A 323 -17.84 -3.36 15.60
C PHE A 323 -17.35 -1.90 15.66
N PHE A 324 -17.44 -1.16 14.56
CA PHE A 324 -17.01 0.25 14.53
C PHE A 324 -17.87 1.15 15.41
N ALA A 325 -19.20 0.99 15.38
CA ALA A 325 -20.11 1.76 16.23
C ALA A 325 -19.85 1.53 17.72
N SER A 326 -19.48 0.31 18.11
CA SER A 326 -19.11 -0.01 19.50
C SER A 326 -17.76 0.60 19.89
N ALA A 327 -16.81 0.66 18.95
CA ALA A 327 -15.50 1.24 19.19
C ALA A 327 -15.56 2.77 19.38
N ASN A 328 -16.47 3.46 18.68
CA ASN A 328 -16.59 4.92 18.75
C ASN A 328 -18.05 5.38 18.58
N PRO A 329 -18.92 5.16 19.58
CA PRO A 329 -20.37 5.37 19.47
C PRO A 329 -20.77 6.84 19.27
N ASP A 330 -19.89 7.78 19.64
CA ASP A 330 -20.14 9.21 19.48
C ASP A 330 -20.08 9.63 18.01
N TYR A 331 -19.13 9.07 17.24
CA TYR A 331 -18.87 9.44 15.84
C TYR A 331 -19.39 8.41 14.83
N PHE A 332 -19.49 7.13 15.21
CA PHE A 332 -19.86 6.05 14.31
C PHE A 332 -21.24 5.54 14.65
N LYS A 333 -22.22 5.80 13.77
CA LYS A 333 -23.57 5.28 13.88
C LYS A 333 -23.67 3.97 13.10
N GLU A 334 -24.16 2.93 13.75
CA GLU A 334 -24.21 1.57 13.19
C GLU A 334 -24.95 1.56 11.85
N ASN A 335 -26.12 2.20 11.76
CA ASN A 335 -26.91 2.29 10.54
C ASN A 335 -26.17 3.01 9.40
N GLU A 336 -25.46 4.11 9.69
CA GLU A 336 -24.73 4.87 8.66
C GLU A 336 -23.54 4.07 8.11
N ILE A 337 -22.81 3.38 8.98
CA ILE A 337 -21.71 2.48 8.55
C ILE A 337 -22.27 1.33 7.73
N ALA A 338 -23.36 0.72 8.21
CA ALA A 338 -23.98 -0.40 7.54
C ALA A 338 -24.49 0.01 6.14
N ASP A 339 -25.06 1.22 5.98
CA ASP A 339 -25.49 1.75 4.68
C ASP A 339 -24.30 2.00 3.73
N GLY A 340 -23.19 2.56 4.26
CA GLY A 340 -21.96 2.73 3.49
C GLY A 340 -21.36 1.39 3.04
N LEU A 341 -21.30 0.40 3.93
CA LEU A 341 -20.84 -0.95 3.58
C LEU A 341 -21.75 -1.59 2.52
N ASN A 342 -23.09 -1.44 2.63
CA ASN A 342 -24.02 -1.94 1.62
C ASN A 342 -23.72 -1.33 0.23
N MET A 343 -23.54 -0.01 0.18
CA MET A 343 -23.21 0.68 -1.07
C MET A 343 -21.90 0.17 -1.68
N HIS A 344 -20.86 -0.04 -0.86
CA HIS A 344 -19.59 -0.58 -1.36
C HIS A 344 -19.71 -2.03 -1.85
N ILE A 345 -20.38 -2.89 -1.08
CA ILE A 345 -20.65 -4.28 -1.48
C ILE A 345 -21.35 -4.31 -2.85
N ASN A 346 -22.36 -3.45 -3.04
CA ASN A 346 -23.08 -3.37 -4.31
C ASN A 346 -22.17 -2.92 -5.46
N HIS A 347 -21.32 -1.90 -5.27
CA HIS A 347 -20.38 -1.51 -6.32
C HIS A 347 -19.41 -2.65 -6.73
N LEU A 348 -18.94 -3.45 -5.77
CA LEU A 348 -18.09 -4.62 -6.06
C LEU A 348 -18.87 -5.72 -6.82
N LEU A 349 -20.09 -6.04 -6.37
CA LEU A 349 -20.94 -7.02 -7.03
C LEU A 349 -21.36 -6.56 -8.43
N ASP A 350 -21.68 -5.28 -8.61
CA ASP A 350 -22.04 -4.69 -9.91
C ASP A 350 -20.86 -4.74 -10.87
N SER A 351 -19.66 -4.35 -10.42
CA SER A 351 -18.44 -4.48 -11.23
C SER A 351 -18.21 -5.91 -11.69
N PHE A 352 -18.35 -6.89 -10.80
CA PHE A 352 -18.22 -8.31 -11.14
C PHE A 352 -19.33 -8.82 -12.06
N ASN A 353 -20.59 -8.50 -11.78
CA ASN A 353 -21.73 -8.94 -12.58
C ASN A 353 -21.66 -8.37 -14.00
N HIS A 354 -21.26 -7.10 -14.15
CA HIS A 354 -21.03 -6.52 -15.46
C HIS A 354 -19.84 -7.16 -16.19
N TYR A 355 -18.80 -7.58 -15.47
CA TYR A 355 -17.69 -8.34 -16.05
C TYR A 355 -18.14 -9.72 -16.57
N ASP A 356 -18.87 -10.50 -15.77
CA ASP A 356 -19.45 -11.81 -16.14
C ASP A 356 -20.37 -11.69 -17.37
N GLN A 357 -21.11 -10.58 -17.46
CA GLN A 357 -21.99 -10.26 -18.60
C GLN A 357 -21.26 -9.68 -19.82
N ALA A 358 -19.92 -9.59 -19.79
CA ALA A 358 -19.09 -8.92 -20.80
C ALA A 358 -19.47 -7.45 -21.07
N SER A 359 -20.15 -6.80 -20.12
CA SER A 359 -20.43 -5.36 -20.12
C SER A 359 -19.23 -4.59 -19.54
N TYR A 360 -18.08 -4.70 -20.20
CA TYR A 360 -16.80 -4.25 -19.64
C TYR A 360 -16.76 -2.75 -19.36
N THR A 361 -17.41 -1.90 -20.17
CA THR A 361 -17.47 -0.46 -19.90
C THR A 361 -18.13 -0.17 -18.55
N ALA A 362 -19.23 -0.86 -18.24
CA ALA A 362 -19.90 -0.73 -16.95
C ALA A 362 -19.05 -1.33 -15.82
N ALA A 363 -18.44 -2.51 -16.06
CA ALA A 363 -17.58 -3.17 -15.07
C ALA A 363 -16.43 -2.27 -14.58
N TYR A 364 -15.73 -1.59 -15.51
CA TYR A 364 -14.65 -0.66 -15.15
C TYR A 364 -15.18 0.64 -14.54
N SER A 365 -16.34 1.13 -14.95
CA SER A 365 -16.99 2.28 -14.31
C SER A 365 -17.31 1.99 -12.84
N ASP A 366 -17.85 0.81 -12.55
CA ASP A 366 -18.17 0.38 -11.19
C ASP A 366 -16.91 0.10 -10.37
N LEU A 367 -15.86 -0.47 -10.98
CA LEU A 367 -14.55 -0.63 -10.32
C LEU A 367 -14.00 0.72 -9.84
N ARG A 368 -13.97 1.73 -10.72
CA ARG A 368 -13.50 3.08 -10.36
C ARG A 368 -14.38 3.72 -9.31
N THR A 369 -15.70 3.46 -9.35
CA THR A 369 -16.65 3.93 -8.34
C THR A 369 -16.41 3.28 -6.98
N ALA A 370 -16.23 1.95 -6.94
CA ALA A 370 -15.91 1.19 -5.74
C ALA A 370 -14.58 1.67 -5.12
N TYR A 371 -13.55 1.86 -5.94
CA TYR A 371 -12.26 2.41 -5.53
C TYR A 371 -12.40 3.81 -4.92
N LYS A 372 -13.07 4.73 -5.61
CA LYS A 372 -13.31 6.09 -5.11
C LYS A 372 -14.11 6.11 -3.82
N HIS A 373 -15.10 5.23 -3.66
CA HIS A 373 -15.91 5.15 -2.47
C HIS A 373 -15.06 4.87 -1.21
N MET A 374 -14.00 4.06 -1.32
CA MET A 374 -13.09 3.76 -0.20
C MET A 374 -12.37 4.99 0.36
N PHE A 375 -12.16 6.04 -0.43
CA PHE A 375 -11.58 7.29 0.07
C PHE A 375 -12.58 8.09 0.91
N THR A 376 -13.88 8.05 0.55
CA THR A 376 -14.94 8.61 1.40
C THR A 376 -15.06 7.82 2.72
N THR A 377 -14.89 6.50 2.67
CA THR A 377 -14.85 5.67 3.88
C THR A 377 -13.61 5.99 4.73
N ALA A 378 -12.44 6.15 4.12
CA ALA A 378 -11.22 6.55 4.80
C ALA A 378 -11.35 7.93 5.46
N ASP A 379 -11.98 8.90 4.79
CA ASP A 379 -12.29 10.22 5.35
C ASP A 379 -13.09 10.10 6.65
N SER A 380 -14.18 9.33 6.62
CA SER A 380 -15.08 9.15 7.76
C SER A 380 -14.40 8.40 8.90
N LEU A 381 -13.68 7.31 8.60
CA LEU A 381 -12.96 6.52 9.60
C LEU A 381 -11.84 7.33 10.25
N ALA A 382 -10.99 7.99 9.46
CA ALA A 382 -9.94 8.85 9.97
C ALA A 382 -10.53 9.99 10.83
N GLY A 383 -11.60 10.62 10.36
CA GLY A 383 -12.28 11.69 11.08
C GLY A 383 -12.78 11.24 12.46
N GLY A 384 -13.47 10.10 12.53
CA GLY A 384 -13.95 9.56 13.80
C GLY A 384 -12.81 9.13 14.73
N ILE A 385 -11.79 8.44 14.20
CA ILE A 385 -10.62 8.01 14.97
C ILE A 385 -9.90 9.20 15.59
N VAL A 386 -9.60 10.22 14.79
CA VAL A 386 -8.88 11.42 15.24
C VAL A 386 -9.72 12.19 16.25
N ALA A 387 -11.04 12.26 16.05
CA ALA A 387 -11.89 12.97 16.98
C ALA A 387 -11.99 12.27 18.35
N GLN A 388 -12.00 10.94 18.39
CA GLN A 388 -11.99 10.17 19.64
C GLN A 388 -10.62 10.18 20.34
N ASN A 389 -9.53 10.19 19.57
CA ASN A 389 -8.15 10.11 20.07
C ASN A 389 -7.39 11.42 19.88
N SER A 390 -8.06 12.57 20.03
CA SER A 390 -7.49 13.87 19.63
C SER A 390 -6.16 14.22 20.30
N ASP A 391 -5.91 13.71 21.51
CA ASP A 391 -4.64 13.80 22.23
C ASP A 391 -3.48 13.09 21.52
N LYS A 392 -3.77 11.96 20.85
CA LYS A 392 -2.82 11.22 20.00
C LYS A 392 -2.60 11.85 18.62
N PHE A 393 -3.15 13.02 18.33
CA PHE A 393 -2.92 13.70 17.05
C PHE A 393 -2.52 15.16 17.23
N GLN A 394 -2.43 15.64 18.48
CA GLN A 394 -1.92 16.96 18.80
C GLN A 394 -0.39 16.99 18.81
N VAL A 395 0.18 18.06 18.25
CA VAL A 395 1.60 18.38 18.41
C VAL A 395 1.81 18.96 19.82
N PRO A 396 2.68 18.39 20.68
CA PRO A 396 2.90 18.92 22.01
C PRO A 396 3.46 20.35 21.96
N GLY A 397 2.72 21.33 22.50
CA GLY A 397 3.24 22.66 22.84
C GLY A 397 2.80 23.88 22.03
N THR A 398 1.81 23.80 21.13
CA THR A 398 1.34 24.99 20.39
C THR A 398 0.24 25.75 21.15
N THR A 399 0.62 26.74 21.96
CA THR A 399 -0.24 27.93 22.18
C THR A 399 -0.27 28.77 20.89
N PRO A 400 -1.36 29.49 20.58
CA PRO A 400 -1.44 30.31 19.37
C PRO A 400 -0.52 31.52 19.50
N ASP A 401 0.65 31.51 18.85
CA ASP A 401 1.52 32.69 18.77
C ASP A 401 1.56 33.27 17.35
N THR A 402 1.30 34.56 17.32
CA THR A 402 1.31 35.48 16.19
C THR A 402 2.75 35.97 15.97
N GLY A 403 3.51 35.39 15.05
CA GLY A 403 4.79 36.02 14.69
C GLY A 403 5.81 35.17 13.94
N ASN A 404 6.05 35.61 12.71
CA ASN A 404 7.17 35.34 11.79
C ASN A 404 8.51 34.92 12.44
N GLY A 405 9.13 33.85 11.91
CA GLY A 405 10.55 33.54 12.14
C GLY A 405 10.89 32.06 11.99
N GLY A 406 11.60 31.70 10.91
CA GLY A 406 12.02 30.33 10.67
C GLY A 406 13.07 29.82 11.67
N SER A 407 12.94 28.56 12.07
CA SER A 407 14.06 27.62 12.26
C SER A 407 13.53 26.21 12.51
N THR A 408 14.39 25.27 12.19
CA THR A 408 14.34 23.82 12.14
C THR A 408 14.07 23.11 13.49
N GLY A 409 13.32 22.01 13.42
CA GLY A 409 13.59 20.79 14.20
C GLY A 409 12.82 20.61 15.52
N ASN A 410 12.35 19.36 15.69
CA ASN A 410 11.77 18.73 16.89
C ASN A 410 10.31 19.07 17.25
N GLY A 411 9.39 18.52 16.47
CA GLY A 411 8.09 18.06 16.99
C GLY A 411 8.13 16.55 17.09
N THR A 412 7.63 15.99 18.19
CA THR A 412 7.40 14.55 18.35
C THR A 412 6.33 14.11 17.36
N ASP A 413 6.78 13.61 16.21
CA ASP A 413 5.95 12.94 15.22
C ASP A 413 5.28 11.73 15.88
N ILE A 414 3.96 11.69 15.80
CA ILE A 414 3.24 10.42 15.87
C ILE A 414 3.44 9.81 14.48
N ASP A 415 4.52 9.04 14.37
CA ASP A 415 4.96 8.37 13.14
C ASP A 415 3.90 7.34 12.71
N LEU A 416 3.02 7.79 11.82
CA LEU A 416 2.00 6.97 11.15
C LEU A 416 2.40 6.69 9.68
N GLY A 417 3.70 6.61 9.38
CA GLY A 417 4.18 6.03 8.12
C GLY A 417 4.96 6.97 7.20
N THR A 418 5.90 7.75 7.73
CA THR A 418 7.05 8.25 6.93
C THR A 418 8.39 7.92 7.59
N LYS A 419 8.57 6.65 7.91
CA LYS A 419 9.84 5.97 7.76
C LYS A 419 9.55 4.69 7.00
N PHE A 420 10.44 4.30 6.10
CA PHE A 420 10.55 2.90 5.69
C PHE A 420 10.31 2.03 6.93
N ASP A 421 9.36 1.08 6.93
CA ASP A 421 9.14 0.16 8.05
C ASP A 421 10.34 -0.79 8.14
N ILE A 422 11.44 -0.20 8.62
CA ILE A 422 12.68 -0.86 8.92
C ILE A 422 12.47 -1.38 10.32
N THR A 423 12.15 -2.67 10.44
CA THR A 423 12.35 -3.29 11.74
C THR A 423 13.84 -3.30 12.00
N THR A 424 14.24 -2.69 13.10
CA THR A 424 15.63 -2.68 13.56
C THR A 424 15.75 -3.62 14.75
N VAL A 425 16.72 -4.52 14.69
CA VAL A 425 17.08 -5.39 15.80
C VAL A 425 18.54 -5.16 16.12
N SER A 426 18.83 -4.78 17.36
CA SER A 426 20.20 -4.58 17.83
C SER A 426 20.53 -5.47 19.03
N MET A 427 21.69 -6.11 18.95
CA MET A 427 22.27 -6.92 20.02
C MET A 427 23.76 -6.58 20.16
N LYS A 428 24.41 -7.05 21.22
CA LYS A 428 25.85 -6.88 21.43
C LYS A 428 26.48 -8.16 21.95
N ILE A 429 27.69 -8.46 21.48
CA ILE A 429 28.47 -9.61 21.98
C ILE A 429 28.60 -9.53 23.50
N ASN A 430 28.38 -10.66 24.18
CA ASN A 430 28.42 -10.77 25.64
C ASN A 430 27.40 -9.89 26.40
N SER A 431 26.42 -9.29 25.72
CA SER A 431 25.33 -8.54 26.32
C SER A 431 24.03 -9.34 26.28
N LYS A 432 23.24 -9.22 27.36
CA LYS A 432 21.89 -9.79 27.42
C LYS A 432 20.82 -8.85 26.87
N ASN A 433 21.16 -7.63 26.47
CA ASN A 433 20.17 -6.70 25.95
C ASN A 433 19.87 -6.99 24.48
N LEU A 434 18.58 -7.16 24.19
CA LEU A 434 18.00 -7.22 22.86
C LEU A 434 17.14 -5.97 22.67
N THR A 435 17.44 -5.19 21.64
CA THR A 435 16.64 -4.02 21.27
C THR A 435 15.90 -4.31 19.98
N VAL A 436 14.57 -4.18 19.97
CA VAL A 436 13.72 -4.30 18.76
C VAL A 436 12.93 -3.01 18.62
N ASN A 437 13.10 -2.31 17.50
CA ASN A 437 12.45 -1.01 17.23
C ASN A 437 12.57 -0.03 18.41
N GLY A 438 13.78 0.06 18.99
CA GLY A 438 14.07 0.92 20.15
C GLY A 438 13.63 0.36 21.52
N LYS A 439 12.81 -0.70 21.56
CA LYS A 439 12.38 -1.34 22.81
C LYS A 439 13.40 -2.38 23.30
N VAL A 440 13.89 -2.21 24.52
CA VAL A 440 14.87 -3.12 25.13
C VAL A 440 14.18 -4.25 25.89
N THR A 441 14.67 -5.47 25.69
CA THR A 441 14.31 -6.69 26.42
C THR A 441 15.56 -7.44 26.86
N THR A 442 15.45 -8.26 27.90
CA THR A 442 16.59 -9.02 28.44
C THR A 442 16.53 -10.48 28.00
N MET A 443 17.63 -10.95 27.43
CA MET A 443 17.87 -12.33 27.03
C MET A 443 18.47 -13.16 28.16
N ASP A 444 18.20 -14.46 28.14
CA ASP A 444 18.78 -15.42 29.07
C ASP A 444 20.17 -15.95 28.63
N SER A 445 20.59 -15.56 27.43
CA SER A 445 21.84 -15.93 26.75
C SER A 445 22.36 -14.74 25.95
N THR A 446 23.64 -14.78 25.57
CA THR A 446 24.31 -13.65 24.90
C THR A 446 24.77 -14.03 23.50
N PRO A 447 24.76 -13.12 22.52
CA PRO A 447 25.48 -13.29 21.27
C PRO A 447 26.95 -13.60 21.51
N ILE A 448 27.53 -14.45 20.66
CA ILE A 448 28.93 -14.86 20.74
C ILE A 448 29.64 -14.64 19.40
N LEU A 449 30.95 -14.44 19.45
CA LEU A 449 31.82 -14.37 18.28
C LEU A 449 32.75 -15.59 18.33
N GLN A 450 32.64 -16.48 17.36
CA GLN A 450 33.41 -17.72 17.30
C GLN A 450 33.97 -17.91 15.89
N ASN A 451 35.30 -18.10 15.79
CA ASN A 451 36.02 -18.30 14.52
C ASN A 451 35.72 -17.24 13.45
N GLY A 452 35.56 -15.98 13.86
CA GLY A 452 35.22 -14.87 12.96
C GLY A 452 33.75 -14.79 12.56
N THR A 453 32.90 -15.72 13.01
CA THR A 453 31.46 -15.72 12.76
C THR A 453 30.69 -15.28 13.99
N THR A 454 29.76 -14.36 13.80
CA THR A 454 28.83 -13.93 14.84
C THR A 454 27.64 -14.88 14.93
N TYR A 455 27.36 -15.33 16.14
CA TYR A 455 26.28 -16.24 16.46
C TYR A 455 25.33 -15.60 17.46
N ILE A 456 24.02 -15.76 17.22
CA ILE A 456 22.96 -15.26 18.11
C ILE A 456 22.04 -16.41 18.53
N PRO A 457 21.43 -16.35 19.72
CA PRO A 457 20.51 -17.40 20.15
C PRO A 457 19.28 -17.46 19.21
N ALA A 458 19.01 -18.64 18.65
CA ALA A 458 17.95 -18.83 17.65
C ALA A 458 16.57 -18.39 18.15
N ARG A 459 16.28 -18.57 19.44
CA ARG A 459 15.03 -18.15 20.07
C ARG A 459 14.82 -16.65 19.98
N TYR A 460 15.83 -15.88 20.37
CA TYR A 460 15.73 -14.42 20.41
C TYR A 460 15.78 -13.82 19.02
N TRP A 461 16.50 -14.46 18.09
CA TRP A 461 16.37 -14.12 16.68
C TRP A 461 14.94 -14.34 16.18
N ALA A 462 14.35 -15.52 16.40
CA ALA A 462 13.00 -15.82 15.97
C ALA A 462 12.01 -14.79 16.51
N GLN A 463 12.01 -14.56 17.83
CA GLN A 463 11.13 -13.58 18.47
C GLN A 463 11.33 -12.15 17.96
N ALA A 464 12.59 -11.70 17.81
CA ALA A 464 12.89 -10.34 17.36
C ALA A 464 12.52 -10.10 15.90
N THR A 465 12.41 -11.15 15.11
CA THR A 465 12.08 -11.09 13.69
C THR A 465 10.62 -11.44 13.39
N GLY A 466 9.78 -11.65 14.42
CA GLY A 466 8.35 -11.95 14.29
C GLY A 466 8.00 -13.44 14.17
N GLY A 467 8.96 -14.34 14.36
CA GLY A 467 8.80 -15.79 14.27
C GLY A 467 8.63 -16.53 15.60
N THR A 468 8.31 -17.83 15.47
CA THR A 468 8.19 -18.80 16.56
C THR A 468 9.31 -19.85 16.47
N ILE A 469 9.58 -20.55 17.57
CA ILE A 469 10.61 -21.58 17.65
C ILE A 469 10.10 -22.79 18.43
N THR A 470 10.32 -23.99 17.90
CA THR A 470 10.01 -25.27 18.53
C THR A 470 11.24 -26.17 18.54
N PHE A 471 11.30 -27.08 19.52
CA PHE A 471 12.35 -28.08 19.60
C PHE A 471 11.73 -29.47 19.73
N ASP A 472 12.02 -30.34 18.77
CA ASP A 472 11.68 -31.76 18.83
C ASP A 472 12.86 -32.52 19.45
N LYS A 473 12.64 -33.02 20.67
CA LYS A 473 13.65 -33.77 21.43
C LYS A 473 13.93 -35.15 20.81
N ALA A 474 12.94 -35.81 20.21
CA ALA A 474 13.10 -37.13 19.63
C ALA A 474 13.86 -37.06 18.30
N ALA A 475 13.55 -36.06 17.48
CA ALA A 475 14.24 -35.82 16.21
C ALA A 475 15.58 -35.08 16.37
N GLY A 476 15.80 -34.41 17.51
CA GLY A 476 17.00 -33.58 17.74
C GLY A 476 17.04 -32.37 16.80
N THR A 477 15.88 -31.76 16.56
CA THR A 477 15.72 -30.66 15.60
C THR A 477 15.06 -29.44 16.22
N THR A 478 15.64 -28.27 15.96
CA THR A 478 15.02 -26.98 16.24
C THR A 478 14.40 -26.44 14.96
N THR A 479 13.12 -26.11 15.01
CA THR A 479 12.38 -25.51 13.89
C THR A 479 12.04 -24.07 14.25
N VAL A 480 12.37 -23.13 13.35
CA VAL A 480 11.97 -21.73 13.45
C VAL A 480 11.01 -21.43 12.32
N THR A 481 9.86 -20.84 12.64
CA THR A 481 8.85 -20.42 11.66
C THR A 481 8.71 -18.90 11.73
N ASN A 482 8.93 -18.21 10.62
CA ASN A 482 8.81 -16.75 10.53
C ASN A 482 8.00 -16.38 9.27
N GLY A 483 6.72 -16.05 9.44
CA GLY A 483 5.76 -16.00 8.34
C GLY A 483 5.66 -17.36 7.65
N PHE A 484 5.78 -17.38 6.32
CA PHE A 484 5.85 -18.60 5.50
C PHE A 484 7.22 -19.29 5.52
N ASN A 485 8.24 -18.65 6.09
CA ASN A 485 9.59 -19.21 6.11
C ASN A 485 9.76 -20.22 7.25
N VAL A 486 10.38 -21.36 6.93
CA VAL A 486 10.68 -22.42 7.89
C VAL A 486 12.18 -22.72 7.84
N SER A 487 12.87 -22.56 8.97
CA SER A 487 14.24 -23.03 9.16
C SER A 487 14.27 -24.26 10.04
N VAL A 488 15.03 -25.29 9.67
CA VAL A 488 15.24 -26.49 10.48
C VAL A 488 16.72 -26.71 10.73
N TYR A 489 17.09 -26.88 12.00
CA TYR A 489 18.46 -27.05 12.46
C TYR A 489 18.61 -28.36 13.24
N SER A 490 19.55 -29.22 12.85
CA SER A 490 19.85 -30.44 13.60
C SER A 490 20.87 -30.19 14.70
N THR A 491 20.54 -30.53 15.95
CA THR A 491 21.48 -30.45 17.07
C THR A 491 22.53 -31.57 17.03
N ALA A 492 22.17 -32.74 16.48
CA ALA A 492 23.09 -33.87 16.31
C ALA A 492 24.07 -33.68 15.15
N ASN A 493 23.69 -32.92 14.12
CA ASN A 493 24.52 -32.62 12.96
C ASN A 493 24.49 -31.12 12.67
N PRO A 494 25.34 -30.30 13.32
CA PRO A 494 25.29 -28.84 13.24
C PRO A 494 25.42 -28.22 11.84
N THR A 495 25.91 -28.97 10.85
CA THR A 495 25.98 -28.56 9.43
C THR A 495 24.69 -28.85 8.65
N LYS A 496 23.78 -29.66 9.20
CA LYS A 496 22.50 -29.99 8.57
C LYS A 496 21.49 -28.89 8.89
N ILE A 497 21.43 -27.92 7.99
CA ILE A 497 20.52 -26.78 8.02
C ILE A 497 19.63 -26.84 6.79
N SER A 498 18.33 -26.62 6.96
CA SER A 498 17.36 -26.48 5.87
C SER A 498 16.61 -25.17 6.02
N LEU A 499 16.54 -24.38 4.95
CA LEU A 499 15.75 -23.15 4.86
C LEU A 499 14.70 -23.36 3.76
N ASN A 500 13.41 -23.30 4.12
CA ASN A 500 12.27 -23.57 3.25
C ASN A 500 12.38 -24.90 2.50
N GLY A 501 12.84 -25.95 3.18
CA GLY A 501 13.05 -27.27 2.60
C GLY A 501 14.36 -27.44 1.82
N THR A 502 15.08 -26.35 1.52
CA THR A 502 16.34 -26.38 0.78
C THR A 502 17.53 -26.53 1.73
N ALA A 503 18.39 -27.51 1.49
CA ALA A 503 19.61 -27.72 2.29
C ALA A 503 20.62 -26.58 2.07
N VAL A 504 21.16 -26.03 3.15
CA VAL A 504 22.20 -24.99 3.13
C VAL A 504 23.56 -25.62 3.42
N THR A 505 24.57 -25.24 2.63
CA THR A 505 25.96 -25.72 2.78
C THR A 505 26.90 -24.57 3.13
N GLY A 506 28.09 -24.89 3.66
CA GLY A 506 29.12 -23.88 3.97
C GLY A 506 28.89 -23.09 5.26
N THR A 507 27.91 -23.47 6.08
CA THR A 507 27.65 -22.86 7.39
C THR A 507 27.18 -23.91 8.40
N SER A 508 27.24 -23.60 9.69
CA SER A 508 26.82 -24.50 10.77
C SER A 508 26.24 -23.73 11.95
N ILE A 509 25.32 -24.35 12.69
CA ILE A 509 24.86 -23.85 13.99
C ILE A 509 25.89 -24.15 15.09
N VAL A 510 25.74 -23.51 16.25
CA VAL A 510 26.45 -23.86 17.49
C VAL A 510 25.41 -24.30 18.52
N VAL A 511 25.68 -25.40 19.23
CA VAL A 511 24.86 -25.85 20.35
C VAL A 511 25.69 -25.68 21.62
N GLN A 512 25.25 -24.79 22.50
CA GLN A 512 25.95 -24.49 23.75
C GLN A 512 24.94 -24.22 24.87
N ASP A 513 25.18 -24.76 26.06
CA ASP A 513 24.36 -24.55 27.26
C ASP A 513 22.87 -24.83 27.03
N GLY A 514 22.58 -25.90 26.27
CA GLY A 514 21.22 -26.31 25.91
C GLY A 514 20.51 -25.39 24.92
N ARG A 515 21.23 -24.44 24.29
CA ARG A 515 20.68 -23.48 23.32
C ARG A 515 21.29 -23.69 21.94
N VAL A 516 20.47 -23.44 20.93
CA VAL A 516 20.89 -23.37 19.52
C VAL A 516 21.22 -21.93 19.18
N TYR A 517 22.39 -21.72 18.61
CA TYR A 517 22.88 -20.45 18.10
C TYR A 517 23.04 -20.53 16.59
N ILE A 518 22.54 -19.51 15.90
CA ILE A 518 22.57 -19.44 14.43
C ILE A 518 23.60 -18.42 13.96
N PRO A 519 24.28 -18.68 12.82
CA PRO A 519 25.17 -17.71 12.20
C PRO A 519 24.34 -16.56 11.63
N VAL A 520 24.35 -15.42 12.33
CA VAL A 520 23.36 -14.34 12.12
C VAL A 520 23.32 -13.86 10.67
N ARG A 521 24.47 -13.71 10.03
CA ARG A 521 24.53 -13.21 8.65
C ARG A 521 23.89 -14.19 7.67
N SER A 522 24.36 -15.44 7.67
CA SER A 522 23.93 -16.47 6.72
C SER A 522 22.43 -16.77 6.79
N ILE A 523 21.84 -16.71 7.99
CA ILE A 523 20.41 -16.96 8.19
C ILE A 523 19.58 -15.70 7.94
N SER A 524 19.95 -14.56 8.52
CA SER A 524 19.14 -13.35 8.41
C SER A 524 19.14 -12.77 6.99
N GLU A 525 20.27 -12.75 6.29
CA GLU A 525 20.37 -12.23 4.91
C GLU A 525 19.59 -13.12 3.93
N PHE A 526 19.56 -14.43 4.15
CA PHE A 526 18.70 -15.34 3.37
C PHE A 526 17.23 -14.93 3.44
N TYR A 527 16.78 -14.43 4.60
CA TYR A 527 15.43 -13.94 4.82
C TYR A 527 15.26 -12.43 4.54
N GLY A 528 16.19 -11.82 3.79
CA GLY A 528 16.08 -10.43 3.34
C GLY A 528 16.44 -9.37 4.39
N TRP A 529 17.03 -9.75 5.52
CA TRP A 529 17.55 -8.78 6.50
C TRP A 529 18.95 -8.31 6.10
N LYS A 530 19.22 -7.01 6.19
CA LYS A 530 20.57 -6.45 6.16
C LYS A 530 21.22 -6.62 7.53
N VAL A 531 22.45 -7.14 7.58
CA VAL A 531 23.19 -7.39 8.83
C VAL A 531 24.52 -6.62 8.87
N GLY A 532 24.62 -5.68 9.80
CA GLY A 532 25.85 -4.95 10.15
C GLY A 532 26.49 -5.45 11.44
N PHE A 533 27.83 -5.49 11.47
CA PHE A 533 28.61 -5.71 12.68
C PHE A 533 29.58 -4.55 12.88
N ASN A 534 29.58 -3.93 14.06
CA ASN A 534 30.53 -2.89 14.41
C ASN A 534 31.63 -3.49 15.28
N SER A 535 32.87 -3.52 14.76
CA SER A 535 34.01 -4.09 15.47
C SER A 535 34.49 -3.27 16.67
N MET A 536 34.15 -1.97 16.74
CA MET A 536 34.59 -1.08 17.83
C MET A 536 33.81 -1.32 19.13
N ASP A 537 32.49 -1.49 19.03
CA ASP A 537 31.62 -1.69 20.20
C ASP A 537 30.99 -3.10 20.27
N GLN A 538 31.30 -3.95 19.30
CA GLN A 538 30.79 -5.31 19.14
C GLN A 538 29.26 -5.39 19.01
N SER A 539 28.62 -4.34 18.50
CA SER A 539 27.19 -4.33 18.19
C SER A 539 26.88 -5.08 16.90
N ILE A 540 25.73 -5.73 16.90
CA ILE A 540 25.15 -6.48 15.79
C ILE A 540 23.84 -5.77 15.49
N ASN A 541 23.73 -5.18 14.31
CA ASN A 541 22.56 -4.43 13.88
C ASN A 541 21.94 -5.13 12.69
N MET A 542 20.70 -5.55 12.83
CA MET A 542 19.90 -6.11 11.74
C MET A 542 18.82 -5.11 11.39
N SER A 543 18.56 -4.97 10.10
CA SER A 543 17.50 -4.12 9.59
C SER A 543 16.84 -4.84 8.44
N LYS A 544 15.52 -4.96 8.48
CA LYS A 544 14.77 -5.41 7.33
C LYS A 544 13.75 -4.35 7.02
N GLN A 545 13.86 -3.80 5.82
CA GLN A 545 12.76 -3.09 5.21
C GLN A 545 11.73 -4.17 4.93
N TYR A 546 10.65 -4.16 5.70
CA TYR A 546 9.46 -4.84 5.24
C TYR A 546 8.95 -3.96 4.10
N GLU A 547 9.01 -4.47 2.88
CA GLU A 547 7.94 -4.16 1.96
C GLU A 547 6.70 -4.62 2.70
N VAL A 548 5.93 -3.66 3.20
CA VAL A 548 4.79 -3.96 4.05
C VAL A 548 3.75 -4.60 3.13
N GLU A 549 3.69 -5.92 3.23
CA GLU A 549 2.50 -6.75 2.98
C GLU A 549 1.32 -6.22 3.80
#